data_AF-A0A2G6J5T9-F1
#
_entry.id   AF-A0A2G6J5T9-F1
#
_cell.length_a   1.000
_cell.length_b   1.000
_cell.length_c   1.000
_cell.angle_alpha   90.00
_cell.angle_beta   90.00
_cell.angle_gamma   90.00
#
_symmetry.space_group_name_H-M   'P 1'
#
loop_
_entity.id
_entity.type
_entity.pdbx_description
1 polymer ?
#
loop_
_entity_poly.entity_id
_entity_poly.type
_entity_poly.pdbx_seq_one_letter_code
_entity_poly.pdbx_strand_id
1 'polypeptide(L)'
;MRRFMILALTIALPLAPAAGCDAFGGAEEPGVSQLRQALPTARDMSIQLPQSSALVPEQALYYAFTRGVALHVNGLVYGITSIIEDVVEQRPTDTDNETYAVWGPWTAPLLPATYRVTVTTAADGFDYKVEGWPKSADESAAVVVLSGHHVPGEDANRGRGAWTYDLTAAHGLDPVAQESIGAISIGYTLGDDRALEVSFDGVQGPYAPQTTSALYRYTQAADGSGTLDFTSNLDIHHKSDAGLDRRELIQVRSRWLATGPGRADVVASHGDLPPDVTVDVTECWDAGFARSYGSVTYLGTEAVEGDAGTCPYADRQLPQFEGFDPDDFADGELLVALPDPSDLDVEPAPVDEEAPEVATYYAMAKATVTDLQLHATRVLELVHEITRHPASACDDSSCRWGPSTDWNTQVSAMLVVARQADGSYGYQVMVQRFGAGDDAWQVLLDGSAIDEGGGNGRGAFVYDFDVHAAFDSDRADAAGTLRVEYVAGEDETSLHFRHTDGPVEQEYLVSVSPEAGYLDLRGPFDLDTTDPARPLLEIVEGRVRWLSTGAGVADIFATSGDLGDDSEILAVECWNPTAARTHIDLVERATGDPATPTLDGPGCVFTDWQSADFPPMAVD
;
A
#
# COMPACT_ATOMS: atom_id res chain seq x y z
N MET A 1 -13.71 -8.70 -7.92
CA MET A 1 -14.67 -9.47 -7.06
C MET A 1 -14.27 -10.91 -6.68
N ARG A 2 -13.73 -11.77 -7.55
CA ARG A 2 -13.26 -13.13 -7.15
C ARG A 2 -12.22 -13.14 -6.01
N ARG A 3 -11.46 -12.05 -5.85
CA ARG A 3 -10.49 -11.88 -4.75
C ARG A 3 -11.13 -11.61 -3.38
N PHE A 4 -12.31 -10.97 -3.34
CA PHE A 4 -13.06 -10.79 -2.09
C PHE A 4 -13.45 -12.13 -1.45
N MET A 5 -13.68 -13.16 -2.29
CA MET A 5 -13.98 -14.52 -1.82
C MET A 5 -12.75 -15.29 -1.28
N ILE A 6 -11.53 -14.83 -1.52
CA ILE A 6 -10.31 -15.53 -1.10
C ILE A 6 -9.82 -15.04 0.28
N LEU A 7 -10.29 -13.87 0.75
CA LEU A 7 -9.82 -13.21 1.98
C LEU A 7 -10.11 -13.99 3.29
N ALA A 8 -11.07 -14.93 3.32
CA ALA A 8 -11.52 -15.54 4.59
C ALA A 8 -11.52 -17.08 4.66
N LEU A 9 -10.95 -17.78 3.66
CA LEU A 9 -10.94 -19.25 3.66
C LEU A 9 -9.67 -19.86 4.26
N THR A 10 -9.19 -19.33 5.40
CA THR A 10 -8.01 -19.89 6.08
C THR A 10 -7.98 -19.66 7.59
N ILE A 11 -9.14 -19.49 8.25
CA ILE A 11 -9.25 -19.80 9.68
C ILE A 11 -9.92 -21.17 9.78
N ALA A 12 -9.22 -22.20 9.32
CA ALA A 12 -9.65 -23.58 9.54
C ALA A 12 -9.10 -24.04 10.89
N LEU A 13 -9.77 -23.67 11.99
CA LEU A 13 -9.56 -24.44 13.23
C LEU A 13 -10.04 -25.87 12.95
N PRO A 14 -9.21 -26.90 13.18
CA PRO A 14 -9.68 -28.27 13.11
C PRO A 14 -10.75 -28.45 14.19
N LEU A 15 -12.01 -28.54 13.78
CA LEU A 15 -13.11 -29.02 14.61
C LEU A 15 -12.77 -30.44 15.06
N ALA A 16 -12.14 -30.56 16.23
CA ALA A 16 -11.95 -31.84 16.87
C ALA A 16 -13.33 -32.33 17.32
N PRO A 17 -13.80 -33.52 16.92
CA PRO A 17 -15.00 -34.08 17.51
C PRO A 17 -14.76 -34.22 19.01
N ALA A 18 -15.58 -33.54 19.82
CA ALA A 18 -15.56 -33.65 21.28
C ALA A 18 -15.81 -35.11 21.68
N ALA A 19 -14.73 -35.87 21.84
CA ALA A 19 -14.78 -37.25 22.30
C ALA A 19 -14.97 -37.25 23.81
N GLY A 20 -16.24 -37.24 24.24
CA GLY A 20 -16.72 -37.82 25.50
C GLY A 20 -16.27 -37.16 26.80
N CYS A 21 -17.16 -36.36 27.39
CA CYS A 21 -17.19 -36.09 28.82
C CYS A 21 -18.64 -36.12 29.36
N ASP A 22 -19.20 -37.31 29.49
CA ASP A 22 -20.43 -37.59 30.27
C ASP A 22 -20.20 -37.55 31.80
N ALA A 23 -19.23 -36.77 32.31
CA ALA A 23 -18.72 -36.93 33.69
C ALA A 23 -18.90 -35.73 34.64
N PHE A 24 -19.59 -34.66 34.26
CA PHE A 24 -19.79 -33.50 35.15
C PHE A 24 -21.26 -33.20 35.47
N GLY A 25 -22.06 -34.23 35.77
CA GLY A 25 -23.47 -34.11 36.20
C GLY A 25 -23.70 -33.50 37.61
N GLY A 26 -22.94 -32.49 37.99
CA GLY A 26 -23.27 -31.62 39.12
C GLY A 26 -24.18 -30.50 38.64
N ALA A 27 -25.27 -30.24 39.34
CA ALA A 27 -26.10 -29.07 39.06
C ALA A 27 -25.23 -27.81 39.12
N GLU A 28 -25.29 -27.00 38.08
CA GLU A 28 -24.57 -25.73 38.04
C GLU A 28 -25.20 -24.74 39.03
N GLU A 29 -24.35 -24.01 39.76
CA GLU A 29 -24.80 -22.97 40.68
C GLU A 29 -25.54 -21.87 39.90
N PRO A 30 -26.75 -21.43 40.33
CA PRO A 30 -27.61 -20.54 39.53
C PRO A 30 -26.93 -19.27 39.01
N GLY A 31 -26.04 -18.65 39.78
CA GLY A 31 -25.38 -17.40 39.36
C GLY A 31 -24.24 -17.58 38.35
N VAL A 32 -23.59 -18.76 38.30
CA VAL A 32 -22.62 -19.08 37.24
C VAL A 32 -23.31 -19.16 35.88
N SER A 33 -24.55 -19.67 35.83
CA SER A 33 -25.35 -19.70 34.61
C SER A 33 -25.63 -18.28 34.08
N GLN A 34 -25.90 -17.33 34.97
CA GLN A 34 -26.11 -15.93 34.59
C GLN A 34 -24.83 -15.28 34.04
N LEU A 35 -23.69 -15.51 34.70
CA LEU A 35 -22.38 -15.02 34.23
C LEU A 35 -21.99 -15.63 32.88
N ARG A 36 -22.33 -16.90 32.62
CA ARG A 36 -22.12 -17.51 31.29
C ARG A 36 -23.05 -16.91 30.23
N GLN A 37 -24.32 -16.69 30.56
CA GLN A 37 -25.30 -16.08 29.64
C GLN A 37 -24.96 -14.64 29.25
N ALA A 38 -24.09 -13.96 30.01
CA ALA A 38 -23.59 -12.65 29.67
C ALA A 38 -22.60 -12.64 28.50
N LEU A 39 -22.05 -13.80 28.12
CA LEU A 39 -21.12 -13.92 27.01
C LEU A 39 -21.88 -14.10 25.70
N PRO A 40 -21.60 -13.29 24.66
CA PRO A 40 -22.29 -13.45 23.39
C PRO A 40 -21.82 -14.73 22.71
N THR A 41 -22.76 -15.50 22.15
CA THR A 41 -22.44 -16.70 21.36
C THR A 41 -22.34 -16.37 19.88
N ALA A 42 -21.61 -17.21 19.13
CA ALA A 42 -21.53 -17.10 17.67
C ALA A 42 -22.92 -17.12 17.03
N ARG A 43 -23.80 -17.96 17.58
CA ARG A 43 -25.18 -18.13 17.11
C ARG A 43 -25.98 -16.85 17.28
N ASP A 44 -25.84 -16.19 18.42
CA ASP A 44 -26.62 -14.99 18.73
C ASP A 44 -26.24 -13.83 17.83
N MET A 45 -24.94 -13.67 17.53
CA MET A 45 -24.40 -12.62 16.66
C MET A 45 -24.46 -12.95 15.16
N SER A 46 -24.92 -14.14 14.78
CA SER A 46 -24.98 -14.53 13.36
C SER A 46 -25.98 -13.66 12.57
N ILE A 47 -25.47 -13.07 11.49
CA ILE A 47 -26.23 -12.33 10.48
C ILE A 47 -27.15 -13.31 9.74
N GLN A 48 -28.43 -12.95 9.63
CA GLN A 48 -29.41 -13.71 8.89
C GLN A 48 -29.75 -13.01 7.58
N LEU A 49 -29.47 -13.67 6.46
CA LEU A 49 -29.87 -13.18 5.15
C LEU A 49 -31.01 -14.01 4.57
N PRO A 50 -31.88 -13.42 3.74
CA PRO A 50 -32.78 -14.18 2.90
C PRO A 50 -31.99 -15.24 2.11
N GLN A 51 -32.44 -16.49 2.15
CA GLN A 51 -31.80 -17.59 1.42
C GLN A 51 -32.72 -18.13 0.33
N SER A 52 -32.21 -18.31 -0.89
CA SER A 52 -32.83 -19.22 -1.87
C SER A 52 -32.11 -20.56 -1.83
N SER A 53 -32.89 -21.62 -2.01
CA SER A 53 -32.37 -22.95 -2.32
C SER A 53 -32.17 -23.18 -3.83
N ALA A 54 -32.54 -22.20 -4.67
CA ALA A 54 -32.48 -22.32 -6.12
C ALA A 54 -31.13 -21.82 -6.66
N LEU A 55 -30.50 -22.63 -7.52
CA LEU A 55 -29.39 -22.17 -8.37
C LEU A 55 -29.96 -21.22 -9.42
N VAL A 56 -29.67 -19.93 -9.28
CA VAL A 56 -30.06 -18.91 -10.25
C VAL A 56 -28.86 -18.64 -11.16
N PRO A 57 -28.98 -18.84 -12.49
CA PRO A 57 -27.85 -18.73 -13.41
C PRO A 57 -27.20 -17.34 -13.43
N GLU A 58 -27.97 -16.29 -13.17
CA GLU A 58 -27.53 -14.88 -13.19
C GLU A 58 -28.01 -14.18 -11.92
N GLN A 59 -27.30 -14.44 -10.83
CA GLN A 59 -27.51 -13.76 -9.55
C GLN A 59 -27.03 -12.30 -9.66
N ALA A 60 -27.79 -11.36 -9.07
CA ALA A 60 -27.38 -9.96 -9.00
C ALA A 60 -26.02 -9.83 -8.28
N LEU A 61 -25.14 -8.99 -8.83
CA LEU A 61 -23.75 -8.87 -8.43
C LEU A 61 -23.61 -8.41 -6.97
N TYR A 62 -24.32 -7.34 -6.61
CA TYR A 62 -24.28 -6.75 -5.29
C TYR A 62 -25.13 -7.50 -4.27
N TYR A 63 -26.11 -8.30 -4.69
CA TYR A 63 -26.68 -9.31 -3.79
C TYR A 63 -25.63 -10.37 -3.43
N ALA A 64 -24.88 -10.88 -4.41
CA ALA A 64 -23.79 -11.82 -4.15
C ALA A 64 -22.69 -11.21 -3.27
N PHE A 65 -22.34 -9.94 -3.48
CA PHE A 65 -21.44 -9.17 -2.61
C PHE A 65 -21.97 -9.07 -1.18
N THR A 66 -23.21 -8.58 -1.01
CA THR A 66 -23.89 -8.44 0.29
C THR A 66 -23.88 -9.75 1.07
N ARG A 67 -24.23 -10.85 0.40
CA ARG A 67 -24.19 -12.20 0.98
C ARG A 67 -22.78 -12.66 1.30
N GLY A 68 -21.82 -12.38 0.42
CA GLY A 68 -20.41 -12.64 0.63
C GLY A 68 -19.93 -11.99 1.93
N VAL A 69 -20.02 -10.66 2.02
CA VAL A 69 -19.58 -9.88 3.19
C VAL A 69 -20.22 -10.39 4.48
N ALA A 70 -21.54 -10.61 4.50
CA ALA A 70 -22.22 -11.13 5.69
C ALA A 70 -21.73 -12.51 6.13
N LEU A 71 -21.47 -13.44 5.19
CA LEU A 71 -20.91 -14.75 5.51
C LEU A 71 -19.49 -14.64 6.06
N HIS A 72 -18.69 -13.68 5.58
CA HIS A 72 -17.32 -13.46 6.06
C HIS A 72 -17.35 -12.91 7.48
N VAL A 73 -18.17 -11.90 7.75
CA VAL A 73 -18.36 -11.36 9.10
C VAL A 73 -18.87 -12.45 10.07
N ASN A 74 -19.81 -13.29 9.64
CA ASN A 74 -20.26 -14.43 10.44
C ASN A 74 -19.14 -15.42 10.75
N GLY A 75 -18.31 -15.76 9.75
CA GLY A 75 -17.17 -16.66 9.95
C GLY A 75 -16.15 -16.09 10.94
N LEU A 76 -15.87 -14.78 10.83
CA LEU A 76 -14.99 -14.06 11.74
C LEU A 76 -15.52 -14.07 13.18
N VAL A 77 -16.77 -13.63 13.36
CA VAL A 77 -17.45 -13.61 14.66
C VAL A 77 -17.45 -15.00 15.29
N TYR A 78 -17.82 -16.02 14.51
CA TYR A 78 -17.81 -17.42 14.95
C TYR A 78 -16.44 -17.88 15.42
N GLY A 79 -15.38 -17.63 14.63
CA GLY A 79 -14.02 -18.05 14.97
C GLY A 79 -13.50 -17.42 16.26
N ILE A 80 -13.85 -16.16 16.51
CA ILE A 80 -13.45 -15.45 17.74
C ILE A 80 -14.25 -15.98 18.94
N THR A 81 -15.58 -16.11 18.83
CA THR A 81 -16.40 -16.54 19.96
C THR A 81 -16.29 -18.02 20.28
N SER A 82 -15.89 -18.88 19.33
CA SER A 82 -15.71 -20.31 19.62
C SER A 82 -14.66 -20.57 20.70
N ILE A 83 -13.63 -19.72 20.79
CA ILE A 83 -12.64 -19.81 21.88
C ILE A 83 -13.30 -19.55 23.23
N ILE A 84 -14.18 -18.55 23.32
CA ILE A 84 -14.93 -18.24 24.54
C ILE A 84 -15.81 -19.45 24.89
N GLU A 85 -16.59 -19.93 23.93
CA GLU A 85 -17.52 -21.07 24.10
C GLU A 85 -16.79 -22.32 24.63
N ASP A 86 -15.69 -22.73 23.98
CA ASP A 86 -14.90 -23.90 24.39
C ASP A 86 -14.34 -23.78 25.82
N VAL A 87 -13.90 -22.57 26.21
CA VAL A 87 -13.36 -22.32 27.56
C VAL A 87 -14.48 -22.34 28.61
N VAL A 88 -15.64 -21.74 28.33
CA VAL A 88 -16.74 -21.63 29.32
C VAL A 88 -17.64 -22.86 29.39
N GLU A 89 -17.50 -23.81 28.47
CA GLU A 89 -18.04 -25.17 28.60
C GLU A 89 -17.43 -25.91 29.80
N GLN A 90 -16.24 -25.50 30.26
CA GLN A 90 -15.64 -26.05 31.47
C GLN A 90 -16.32 -25.49 32.74
N ARG A 91 -16.06 -26.14 33.88
CA ARG A 91 -16.41 -25.55 35.17
C ARG A 91 -15.50 -24.34 35.45
N PRO A 92 -16.02 -23.24 36.01
CA PRO A 92 -15.16 -22.14 36.44
C PRO A 92 -14.16 -22.65 37.47
N THR A 93 -12.92 -22.21 37.37
CA THR A 93 -11.84 -22.53 38.31
C THR A 93 -11.89 -21.65 39.55
N ASP A 94 -12.49 -20.47 39.42
CA ASP A 94 -12.73 -19.52 40.51
C ASP A 94 -14.03 -18.75 40.28
N THR A 95 -14.82 -18.54 41.33
CA THR A 95 -16.12 -17.84 41.27
C THR A 95 -16.63 -17.53 42.68
N ASP A 96 -17.29 -16.39 42.87
CA ASP A 96 -18.11 -16.12 44.07
C ASP A 96 -19.61 -16.43 43.87
N ASN A 97 -19.96 -16.99 42.71
CA ASN A 97 -21.32 -17.28 42.23
C ASN A 97 -22.21 -16.06 41.98
N GLU A 98 -21.75 -14.82 42.15
CA GLU A 98 -22.61 -13.63 42.03
C GLU A 98 -21.99 -12.54 41.17
N THR A 99 -20.75 -12.13 41.47
CA THR A 99 -20.12 -10.94 40.88
C THR A 99 -18.93 -11.26 40.00
N TYR A 100 -18.32 -12.43 40.12
CA TYR A 100 -17.24 -12.83 39.21
C TYR A 100 -17.19 -14.34 38.96
N ALA A 101 -16.69 -14.71 37.79
CA ALA A 101 -16.30 -16.07 37.46
C ALA A 101 -15.08 -16.08 36.52
N VAL A 102 -14.22 -17.07 36.73
CA VAL A 102 -13.01 -17.33 35.94
C VAL A 102 -13.08 -18.75 35.41
N TRP A 103 -12.94 -18.91 34.09
CA TRP A 103 -12.82 -20.20 33.42
C TRP A 103 -11.41 -20.35 32.85
N GLY A 104 -10.84 -21.55 33.02
CA GLY A 104 -9.47 -21.86 32.61
C GLY A 104 -8.45 -21.80 33.76
N PRO A 105 -7.17 -22.09 33.50
CA PRO A 105 -6.56 -22.20 32.19
C PRO A 105 -7.07 -23.39 31.36
N TRP A 106 -7.34 -23.17 30.09
CA TRP A 106 -7.78 -24.19 29.14
C TRP A 106 -6.94 -24.15 27.86
N THR A 107 -6.61 -25.32 27.34
CA THR A 107 -5.82 -25.47 26.11
C THR A 107 -6.35 -26.65 25.32
N ALA A 108 -6.82 -26.43 24.09
CA ALA A 108 -7.11 -27.56 23.21
C ALA A 108 -5.82 -28.32 22.83
N PRO A 109 -5.90 -29.61 22.45
CA PRO A 109 -4.72 -30.39 22.12
C PRO A 109 -3.82 -29.77 21.05
N LEU A 110 -4.42 -29.17 20.01
CA LEU A 110 -3.72 -28.60 18.86
C LEU A 110 -3.51 -27.08 18.93
N LEU A 111 -4.05 -26.39 19.94
CA LEU A 111 -3.81 -24.97 20.10
C LEU A 111 -2.41 -24.73 20.72
N PRO A 112 -1.62 -23.79 20.19
CA PRO A 112 -0.31 -23.45 20.75
C PRO A 112 -0.41 -22.48 21.93
N ALA A 113 -1.61 -22.02 22.27
CA ALA A 113 -1.87 -21.09 23.37
C ALA A 113 -2.83 -21.68 24.41
N THR A 114 -2.70 -21.21 25.64
CA THR A 114 -3.61 -21.45 26.77
C THR A 114 -4.46 -20.21 26.99
N TYR A 115 -5.75 -20.40 27.28
CA TYR A 115 -6.70 -19.31 27.43
C TYR A 115 -7.38 -19.31 28.80
N ARG A 116 -7.78 -18.12 29.25
CA ARG A 116 -8.62 -17.87 30.41
C ARG A 116 -9.70 -16.85 30.07
N VAL A 117 -10.93 -17.11 30.49
CA VAL A 117 -12.04 -16.16 30.40
C VAL A 117 -12.37 -15.65 31.80
N THR A 118 -12.46 -14.34 31.98
CA THR A 118 -12.92 -13.71 33.22
C THR A 118 -14.17 -12.90 32.92
N VAL A 119 -15.22 -13.07 33.72
CA VAL A 119 -16.45 -12.27 33.67
C VAL A 119 -16.67 -11.63 35.04
N THR A 120 -17.01 -10.34 35.05
CA THR A 120 -17.30 -9.57 36.26
C THR A 120 -18.58 -8.75 36.08
N THR A 121 -19.43 -8.67 37.10
CA THR A 121 -20.59 -7.77 37.08
C THR A 121 -20.15 -6.31 37.08
N ALA A 122 -20.80 -5.51 36.24
CA ALA A 122 -20.69 -4.06 36.17
C ALA A 122 -21.99 -3.39 36.63
N ALA A 123 -22.03 -2.06 36.65
CA ALA A 123 -23.20 -1.30 37.14
C ALA A 123 -24.48 -1.56 36.32
N ASP A 124 -24.34 -1.82 35.02
CA ASP A 124 -25.42 -1.98 34.05
C ASP A 124 -25.33 -3.28 33.24
N GLY A 125 -24.38 -4.16 33.55
CA GLY A 125 -24.13 -5.35 32.76
C GLY A 125 -22.97 -6.20 33.28
N PHE A 126 -22.18 -6.72 32.36
CA PHE A 126 -21.05 -7.59 32.63
C PHE A 126 -19.85 -7.18 31.78
N ASP A 127 -18.70 -7.01 32.42
CA ASP A 127 -17.41 -6.90 31.74
C ASP A 127 -16.82 -8.29 31.58
N TYR A 128 -16.17 -8.55 30.45
CA TYR A 128 -15.48 -9.81 30.22
C TYR A 128 -14.18 -9.60 29.46
N LYS A 129 -13.23 -10.50 29.70
CA LYS A 129 -11.96 -10.54 28.96
C LYS A 129 -11.51 -11.98 28.72
N VAL A 130 -10.81 -12.17 27.60
CA VAL A 130 -10.09 -13.38 27.26
C VAL A 130 -8.61 -13.06 27.30
N GLU A 131 -7.90 -13.77 28.15
CA GLU A 131 -6.45 -13.71 28.25
C GLU A 131 -5.86 -14.97 27.63
N GLY A 132 -4.73 -14.83 26.93
CA GLY A 132 -4.01 -15.94 26.33
C GLY A 132 -2.50 -15.83 26.55
N TRP A 133 -1.83 -16.99 26.60
CA TRP A 133 -0.36 -17.08 26.65
C TRP A 133 0.11 -18.34 25.92
N PRO A 134 1.36 -18.38 25.41
CA PRO A 134 1.89 -19.59 24.77
C PRO A 134 1.82 -20.80 25.72
N LYS A 135 1.46 -21.97 25.20
CA LYS A 135 1.31 -23.22 25.97
C LYS A 135 2.57 -23.65 26.72
N SER A 136 3.74 -23.22 26.24
CA SER A 136 5.05 -23.46 26.86
C SER A 136 5.46 -22.39 27.89
N ALA A 137 4.73 -21.29 27.99
CA ALA A 137 5.02 -20.16 28.86
C ALA A 137 4.24 -20.23 30.18
N ASP A 138 4.70 -19.46 31.16
CA ASP A 138 4.00 -19.23 32.42
C ASP A 138 2.87 -18.21 32.25
N GLU A 139 1.88 -18.25 33.15
CA GLU A 139 0.73 -17.32 33.14
C GLU A 139 1.14 -15.85 33.25
N SER A 140 2.30 -15.54 33.82
CA SER A 140 2.86 -14.17 33.81
C SER A 140 3.10 -13.59 32.42
N ALA A 141 3.07 -14.42 31.36
CA ALA A 141 3.10 -14.00 29.96
C ALA A 141 1.71 -13.73 29.35
N ALA A 142 0.64 -13.80 30.14
CA ALA A 142 -0.72 -13.58 29.67
C ALA A 142 -0.91 -12.17 29.10
N VAL A 143 -1.50 -12.12 27.91
CA VAL A 143 -1.95 -10.90 27.24
C VAL A 143 -3.46 -10.95 27.04
N VAL A 144 -4.13 -9.79 27.05
CA VAL A 144 -5.56 -9.70 26.74
C VAL A 144 -5.70 -9.77 25.22
N VAL A 145 -6.39 -10.78 24.71
CA VAL A 145 -6.69 -10.92 23.27
C VAL A 145 -8.11 -10.46 22.94
N LEU A 146 -9.01 -10.49 23.91
CA LEU A 146 -10.37 -9.99 23.76
C LEU A 146 -10.81 -9.29 25.04
N SER A 147 -11.51 -8.17 24.91
CA SER A 147 -12.23 -7.55 26.04
C SER A 147 -13.55 -6.98 25.57
N GLY A 148 -14.55 -6.97 26.44
CA GLY A 148 -15.88 -6.49 26.09
C GLY A 148 -16.79 -6.24 27.28
N HIS A 149 -17.95 -5.70 26.96
CA HIS A 149 -19.03 -5.39 27.87
C HIS A 149 -20.37 -5.83 27.28
N HIS A 150 -21.24 -6.42 28.11
CA HIS A 150 -22.57 -6.87 27.73
C HIS A 150 -23.63 -6.39 28.72
N VAL A 151 -24.66 -5.73 28.22
CA VAL A 151 -25.88 -5.34 28.92
C VAL A 151 -26.99 -6.32 28.53
N PRO A 152 -27.45 -7.20 29.44
CA PRO A 152 -28.50 -8.16 29.16
C PRO A 152 -29.83 -7.49 28.78
N GLY A 153 -30.58 -8.14 27.91
CA GLY A 153 -31.96 -7.80 27.57
C GLY A 153 -32.98 -8.43 28.54
N GLU A 154 -34.26 -8.25 28.23
CA GLU A 154 -35.36 -8.86 29.01
C GLU A 154 -35.38 -10.39 28.92
N ASP A 155 -34.97 -10.94 27.77
CA ASP A 155 -34.88 -12.38 27.55
C ASP A 155 -33.42 -12.86 27.51
N ALA A 156 -33.22 -14.15 27.79
CA ALA A 156 -31.93 -14.80 27.60
C ALA A 156 -31.44 -14.62 26.15
N ASN A 157 -30.13 -14.40 25.99
CA ASN A 157 -29.47 -14.17 24.70
C ASN A 157 -29.93 -12.90 23.94
N ARG A 158 -30.64 -12.00 24.63
CA ARG A 158 -30.91 -10.63 24.16
C ARG A 158 -30.02 -9.67 24.92
N GLY A 159 -29.87 -8.47 24.38
CA GLY A 159 -29.09 -7.42 25.00
C GLY A 159 -28.31 -6.61 24.00
N ARG A 160 -27.36 -5.84 24.50
CA ARG A 160 -26.44 -5.06 23.68
C ARG A 160 -25.06 -5.09 24.29
N GLY A 161 -24.04 -4.96 23.47
CA GLY A 161 -22.69 -4.98 23.97
C GLY A 161 -21.70 -4.57 22.92
N ALA A 162 -20.44 -4.51 23.33
CA ALA A 162 -19.32 -4.32 22.43
C ALA A 162 -18.11 -5.11 22.93
N TRP A 163 -17.26 -5.54 22.00
CA TRP A 163 -15.96 -6.12 22.32
C TRP A 163 -14.93 -5.77 21.27
N THR A 164 -13.67 -5.83 21.67
CA THR A 164 -12.50 -5.65 20.82
C THR A 164 -11.63 -6.89 20.89
N TYR A 165 -11.22 -7.39 19.73
CA TYR A 165 -10.27 -8.48 19.55
C TYR A 165 -8.95 -7.91 19.01
N ASP A 166 -7.87 -8.11 19.76
CA ASP A 166 -6.53 -7.65 19.43
C ASP A 166 -5.84 -8.73 18.59
N LEU A 167 -5.82 -8.52 17.28
CA LEU A 167 -5.18 -9.45 16.34
C LEU A 167 -3.66 -9.48 16.55
N THR A 168 -3.06 -8.36 16.95
CA THR A 168 -1.61 -8.29 17.23
C THR A 168 -1.24 -9.16 18.43
N ALA A 169 -2.01 -9.07 19.51
CA ALA A 169 -1.83 -9.94 20.68
C ALA A 169 -2.07 -11.41 20.31
N ALA A 170 -3.12 -11.71 19.55
CA ALA A 170 -3.42 -13.07 19.08
C ALA A 170 -2.32 -13.64 18.16
N HIS A 171 -1.77 -12.84 17.25
CA HIS A 171 -0.63 -13.19 16.41
C HIS A 171 0.58 -13.56 17.27
N GLY A 172 0.86 -12.80 18.32
CA GLY A 172 1.95 -13.12 19.27
C GLY A 172 1.79 -14.48 19.96
N LEU A 173 0.56 -15.00 20.09
CA LEU A 173 0.27 -16.30 20.67
C LEU A 173 0.38 -17.46 19.66
N ASP A 174 -0.04 -17.23 18.42
CA ASP A 174 -0.03 -18.21 17.34
C ASP A 174 0.26 -17.56 15.97
N PRO A 175 1.52 -17.24 15.65
CA PRO A 175 1.87 -16.55 14.40
C PRO A 175 1.52 -17.34 13.14
N VAL A 176 1.31 -18.66 13.26
CA VAL A 176 1.03 -19.55 12.13
C VAL A 176 -0.47 -19.59 11.82
N ALA A 177 -1.33 -19.68 12.83
CA ALA A 177 -2.78 -19.68 12.61
C ALA A 177 -3.36 -18.26 12.53
N GLN A 178 -2.72 -17.29 13.19
CA GLN A 178 -3.14 -15.90 13.24
C GLN A 178 -2.14 -15.03 12.50
N GLU A 179 -2.05 -15.17 11.17
CA GLU A 179 -1.10 -14.40 10.35
C GLU A 179 -1.49 -12.90 10.22
N SER A 180 -2.53 -12.44 10.92
CA SER A 180 -3.01 -11.06 10.85
C SER A 180 -2.73 -10.28 12.13
N ILE A 181 -2.40 -9.00 11.99
CA ILE A 181 -2.25 -8.01 13.08
C ILE A 181 -3.32 -6.91 12.97
N GLY A 182 -3.38 -6.01 13.94
CA GLY A 182 -4.38 -4.94 14.03
C GLY A 182 -5.43 -5.19 15.13
N ALA A 183 -6.62 -4.63 14.97
CA ALA A 183 -7.74 -4.84 15.88
C ALA A 183 -9.08 -4.94 15.16
N ILE A 184 -10.00 -5.68 15.75
CA ILE A 184 -11.40 -5.77 15.31
C ILE A 184 -12.27 -5.36 16.47
N SER A 185 -13.14 -4.38 16.29
CA SER A 185 -14.15 -4.03 17.28
C SER A 185 -15.55 -4.34 16.77
N ILE A 186 -16.38 -4.93 17.62
CA ILE A 186 -17.74 -5.35 17.30
C ILE A 186 -18.70 -4.77 18.33
N GLY A 187 -19.63 -3.94 17.87
CA GLY A 187 -20.81 -3.52 18.62
C GLY A 187 -22.03 -4.31 18.15
N TYR A 188 -22.92 -4.68 19.07
CA TYR A 188 -24.11 -5.45 18.72
C TYR A 188 -25.33 -5.09 19.55
N THR A 189 -26.51 -5.30 18.96
CA THR A 189 -27.81 -5.33 19.63
C THR A 189 -28.55 -6.59 19.20
N LEU A 190 -28.99 -7.37 20.17
CA LEU A 190 -29.65 -8.67 20.02
C LEU A 190 -31.08 -8.55 20.58
N GLY A 191 -32.06 -8.59 19.69
CA GLY A 191 -33.48 -8.51 20.03
C GLY A 191 -34.35 -8.99 18.88
N ASP A 192 -35.60 -8.51 18.86
CA ASP A 192 -36.47 -8.66 17.69
C ASP A 192 -35.89 -7.90 16.49
N ASP A 193 -35.37 -6.69 16.75
CA ASP A 193 -34.47 -5.99 15.85
C ASP A 193 -33.02 -6.33 16.22
N ARG A 194 -32.19 -6.53 15.20
CA ARG A 194 -30.77 -6.87 15.33
C ARG A 194 -29.92 -5.81 14.67
N ALA A 195 -28.81 -5.49 15.32
CA ALA A 195 -27.78 -4.65 14.74
C ALA A 195 -26.41 -5.22 15.06
N LEU A 196 -25.51 -5.15 14.08
CA LEU A 196 -24.11 -5.51 14.22
C LEU A 196 -23.29 -4.42 13.54
N GLU A 197 -22.36 -3.83 14.27
CA GLU A 197 -21.37 -2.89 13.72
C GLU A 197 -19.98 -3.49 13.95
N VAL A 198 -19.18 -3.55 12.89
CA VAL A 198 -17.83 -4.09 12.92
C VAL A 198 -16.89 -3.05 12.34
N SER A 199 -15.87 -2.70 13.10
CA SER A 199 -14.74 -1.91 12.61
C SER A 199 -13.48 -2.78 12.57
N PHE A 200 -12.78 -2.68 11.47
CA PHE A 200 -11.43 -3.20 11.28
C PHE A 200 -10.50 -2.00 11.38
N ASP A 201 -9.59 -2.05 12.35
CA ASP A 201 -8.62 -0.99 12.60
C ASP A 201 -7.23 -1.54 12.38
N GLY A 202 -6.56 -1.03 11.36
CA GLY A 202 -5.16 -1.36 11.12
C GLY A 202 -4.91 -2.83 10.74
N VAL A 203 -5.86 -3.53 10.10
CA VAL A 203 -5.74 -4.97 9.88
C VAL A 203 -4.80 -5.30 8.72
N GLN A 204 -3.74 -6.06 9.00
CA GLN A 204 -2.78 -6.53 8.00
C GLN A 204 -2.62 -8.06 8.12
N GLY A 205 -2.52 -8.80 7.02
CA GLY A 205 -2.33 -10.26 6.99
C GLY A 205 -2.10 -10.80 5.56
N PRO A 206 -1.98 -12.12 5.32
CA PRO A 206 -1.63 -12.69 4.01
C PRO A 206 -2.58 -12.31 2.85
N TYR A 207 -3.86 -12.08 3.15
CA TYR A 207 -4.86 -11.67 2.16
C TYR A 207 -5.11 -10.16 2.12
N ALA A 208 -4.66 -9.47 3.16
CA ALA A 208 -4.58 -8.02 3.24
C ALA A 208 -3.13 -7.68 3.59
N PRO A 209 -2.16 -7.91 2.67
CA PRO A 209 -0.72 -7.81 2.97
C PRO A 209 -0.31 -6.43 3.48
N GLN A 210 -1.24 -5.49 3.43
CA GLN A 210 -1.15 -4.09 3.77
C GLN A 210 -2.28 -3.78 4.74
N THR A 211 -1.99 -2.89 5.69
CA THR A 211 -2.95 -2.37 6.66
C THR A 211 -4.22 -1.90 5.97
N THR A 212 -5.36 -2.43 6.40
CA THR A 212 -6.68 -2.15 5.82
C THR A 212 -7.66 -1.87 6.94
N SER A 213 -8.32 -0.72 6.84
CA SER A 213 -9.46 -0.40 7.68
C SER A 213 -10.76 -0.57 6.89
N ALA A 214 -11.79 -1.01 7.60
CA ALA A 214 -13.12 -1.20 7.02
C ALA A 214 -14.18 -0.99 8.08
N LEU A 215 -15.31 -0.44 7.66
CA LEU A 215 -16.50 -0.31 8.47
C LEU A 215 -17.61 -1.15 7.88
N TYR A 216 -18.33 -1.83 8.76
CA TYR A 216 -19.44 -2.68 8.41
C TYR A 216 -20.57 -2.43 9.40
N ARG A 217 -21.78 -2.22 8.89
CA ARG A 217 -22.98 -2.15 9.72
C ARG A 217 -24.09 -2.96 9.09
N TYR A 218 -24.67 -3.84 9.88
CA TYR A 218 -25.82 -4.64 9.53
C TYR A 218 -26.98 -4.31 10.45
N THR A 219 -28.17 -4.15 9.88
CA THR A 219 -29.41 -4.10 10.65
C THR A 219 -30.42 -5.06 10.07
N GLN A 220 -31.23 -5.66 10.94
CA GLN A 220 -32.34 -6.51 10.57
C GLN A 220 -33.53 -6.22 11.45
N ALA A 221 -34.67 -5.95 10.83
CA ALA A 221 -35.93 -5.81 11.52
C ALA A 221 -36.53 -7.20 11.83
N ALA A 222 -37.49 -7.24 12.75
CA ALA A 222 -38.19 -8.47 13.15
C ALA A 222 -38.84 -9.25 11.98
N ASP A 223 -39.19 -8.58 10.87
CA ASP A 223 -39.77 -9.24 9.69
C ASP A 223 -38.73 -9.86 8.75
N GLY A 224 -37.43 -9.65 9.01
CA GLY A 224 -36.32 -10.14 8.19
C GLY A 224 -35.84 -9.18 7.11
N SER A 225 -36.51 -8.03 6.92
CA SER A 225 -35.95 -6.91 6.14
C SER A 225 -34.71 -6.36 6.82
N GLY A 226 -33.81 -5.76 6.05
CA GLY A 226 -32.56 -5.29 6.63
C GLY A 226 -31.71 -4.42 5.72
N THR A 227 -30.61 -3.96 6.28
CA THR A 227 -29.60 -3.15 5.62
C THR A 227 -28.21 -3.70 5.86
N LEU A 228 -27.31 -3.48 4.91
CA LEU A 228 -25.88 -3.69 5.04
C LEU A 228 -25.19 -2.45 4.50
N ASP A 229 -24.46 -1.77 5.35
CA ASP A 229 -23.54 -0.69 5.02
C ASP A 229 -22.11 -1.23 5.11
N PHE A 230 -21.31 -0.95 4.10
CA PHE A 230 -19.92 -1.37 4.03
C PHE A 230 -19.09 -0.22 3.47
N THR A 231 -17.95 0.06 4.09
CA THR A 231 -16.99 1.03 3.58
C THR A 231 -15.58 0.51 3.79
N SER A 232 -14.75 0.54 2.74
CA SER A 232 -13.36 0.07 2.80
C SER A 232 -12.56 0.62 1.62
N ASN A 233 -11.24 0.66 1.78
CA ASN A 233 -10.32 0.99 0.68
C ASN A 233 -9.86 -0.28 -0.01
N LEU A 234 -10.21 -0.38 -1.29
CA LEU A 234 -10.04 -1.57 -2.09
C LEU A 234 -9.53 -1.17 -3.46
N ASP A 235 -8.52 -1.87 -3.95
CA ASP A 235 -8.15 -1.84 -5.37
C ASP A 235 -9.25 -2.53 -6.18
N ILE A 236 -9.96 -1.76 -7.02
CA ILE A 236 -11.00 -2.27 -7.92
C ILE A 236 -10.47 -2.72 -9.27
N HIS A 237 -9.21 -2.41 -9.57
CA HIS A 237 -8.53 -2.75 -10.81
C HIS A 237 -8.06 -4.21 -10.81
N HIS A 238 -7.79 -4.73 -12.00
CA HIS A 238 -7.23 -6.07 -12.12
C HIS A 238 -5.71 -5.99 -11.98
N LYS A 239 -5.04 -7.01 -11.40
CA LYS A 239 -3.55 -7.01 -11.27
C LYS A 239 -2.79 -6.90 -12.60
N SER A 240 -3.48 -7.08 -13.73
CA SER A 240 -2.86 -6.90 -15.04
C SER A 240 -2.80 -5.44 -15.48
N ASP A 241 -3.51 -4.56 -14.78
CA ASP A 241 -3.65 -3.16 -15.13
C ASP A 241 -2.48 -2.43 -14.47
N ALA A 242 -1.33 -2.43 -15.15
CA ALA A 242 -0.10 -1.86 -14.64
C ALA A 242 -0.29 -0.36 -14.33
N GLY A 243 0.18 0.06 -13.16
CA GLY A 243 0.07 1.45 -12.70
C GLY A 243 -1.31 1.83 -12.11
N LEU A 244 -2.27 0.90 -12.08
CA LEU A 244 -3.59 1.08 -11.44
C LEU A 244 -3.70 0.16 -10.22
N ASP A 245 -3.06 0.57 -9.15
CA ASP A 245 -2.96 -0.17 -7.89
C ASP A 245 -3.23 0.67 -6.64
N ARG A 246 -3.61 1.94 -6.82
CA ARG A 246 -4.06 2.76 -5.70
C ARG A 246 -5.45 2.28 -5.30
N ARG A 247 -5.72 2.24 -4.00
CA ARG A 247 -7.01 1.73 -3.52
C ARG A 247 -8.09 2.79 -3.56
N GLU A 248 -9.21 2.48 -4.18
CA GLU A 248 -10.40 3.34 -4.14
C GLU A 248 -11.12 3.19 -2.81
N LEU A 249 -11.67 4.30 -2.33
CA LEU A 249 -12.68 4.27 -1.28
C LEU A 249 -13.98 3.72 -1.87
N ILE A 250 -14.41 2.55 -1.37
CA ILE A 250 -15.64 1.89 -1.80
C ILE A 250 -16.67 1.98 -0.68
N GLN A 251 -17.81 2.59 -1.00
CA GLN A 251 -18.97 2.67 -0.13
C GLN A 251 -20.13 1.88 -0.73
N VAL A 252 -20.68 0.91 0.01
CA VAL A 252 -21.79 0.07 -0.43
C VAL A 252 -22.91 0.11 0.60
N ARG A 253 -24.12 0.45 0.17
CA ARG A 253 -25.34 0.30 0.96
C ARG A 253 -26.32 -0.63 0.26
N SER A 254 -26.57 -1.78 0.87
CA SER A 254 -27.57 -2.75 0.45
C SER A 254 -28.78 -2.73 1.37
N ARG A 255 -29.97 -2.88 0.80
CA ARG A 255 -31.25 -2.89 1.50
C ARG A 255 -32.16 -3.95 0.89
N TRP A 256 -32.87 -4.71 1.69
CA TRP A 256 -33.79 -5.74 1.19
C TRP A 256 -35.08 -5.82 2.02
N LEU A 257 -36.14 -6.22 1.33
CA LEU A 257 -37.42 -6.56 1.95
C LEU A 257 -37.36 -7.99 2.50
N ALA A 258 -38.20 -8.29 3.49
CA ALA A 258 -38.38 -9.62 4.05
C ALA A 258 -38.64 -10.71 2.99
N THR A 259 -39.24 -10.34 1.85
CA THR A 259 -39.57 -11.25 0.75
C THR A 259 -38.39 -11.55 -0.19
N GLY A 260 -37.22 -10.92 -0.01
CA GLY A 260 -36.02 -11.15 -0.83
C GLY A 260 -35.59 -10.01 -1.76
N PRO A 261 -36.49 -9.30 -2.47
CA PRO A 261 -36.11 -8.19 -3.35
C PRO A 261 -35.30 -7.13 -2.61
N GLY A 262 -34.33 -6.55 -3.29
CA GLY A 262 -33.50 -5.52 -2.69
C GLY A 262 -32.82 -4.60 -3.70
N ARG A 263 -32.01 -3.71 -3.16
CA ARG A 263 -31.25 -2.69 -3.88
C ARG A 263 -29.89 -2.52 -3.20
N ALA A 264 -28.85 -2.34 -4.00
CA ALA A 264 -27.56 -1.85 -3.57
C ALA A 264 -27.23 -0.54 -4.30
N ASP A 265 -26.68 0.40 -3.56
CA ASP A 265 -26.15 1.66 -4.06
C ASP A 265 -24.66 1.72 -3.67
N VAL A 266 -23.81 2.05 -4.63
CA VAL A 266 -22.36 2.04 -4.48
C VAL A 266 -21.75 3.33 -5.01
N VAL A 267 -20.70 3.78 -4.33
CA VAL A 267 -19.76 4.79 -4.80
C VAL A 267 -18.36 4.21 -4.71
N ALA A 268 -17.59 4.36 -5.78
CA ALA A 268 -16.14 4.34 -5.72
C ALA A 268 -15.62 5.76 -5.97
N SER A 269 -14.59 6.14 -5.23
CA SER A 269 -13.92 7.45 -5.29
C SER A 269 -12.46 7.29 -4.91
N HIS A 270 -11.63 8.29 -5.23
CA HIS A 270 -10.20 8.31 -4.89
C HIS A 270 -9.41 7.17 -5.54
N GLY A 271 -8.22 6.84 -5.04
CA GLY A 271 -7.39 5.79 -5.62
C GLY A 271 -6.91 6.15 -7.02
N ASP A 272 -7.14 5.26 -7.98
CA ASP A 272 -6.78 5.46 -9.39
C ASP A 272 -7.86 6.23 -10.17
N LEU A 273 -8.97 6.62 -9.53
CA LEU A 273 -9.97 7.49 -10.15
C LEU A 273 -9.44 8.92 -10.20
N PRO A 274 -9.68 9.66 -11.31
CA PRO A 274 -9.29 11.07 -11.38
C PRO A 274 -9.90 11.88 -10.22
N PRO A 275 -9.25 12.98 -9.80
CA PRO A 275 -9.82 13.89 -8.82
C PRO A 275 -11.25 14.31 -9.22
N ASP A 276 -12.14 14.41 -8.24
CA ASP A 276 -13.57 14.74 -8.41
C ASP A 276 -14.38 13.74 -9.26
N VAL A 277 -13.82 12.60 -9.66
CA VAL A 277 -14.53 11.55 -10.39
C VAL A 277 -14.96 10.45 -9.44
N THR A 278 -16.24 10.10 -9.52
CA THR A 278 -16.80 8.93 -8.84
C THR A 278 -17.31 7.91 -9.85
N VAL A 279 -17.32 6.64 -9.43
CA VAL A 279 -18.07 5.57 -10.08
C VAL A 279 -19.31 5.31 -9.25
N ASP A 280 -20.46 5.68 -9.79
CA ASP A 280 -21.75 5.48 -9.13
C ASP A 280 -22.41 4.23 -9.67
N VAL A 281 -22.78 3.28 -8.79
CA VAL A 281 -23.50 2.07 -9.20
C VAL A 281 -24.80 1.93 -8.43
N THR A 282 -25.87 1.54 -9.11
CA THR A 282 -27.12 1.09 -8.49
C THR A 282 -27.48 -0.26 -9.08
N GLU A 283 -27.83 -1.23 -8.26
CA GLU A 283 -28.33 -2.53 -8.72
C GLU A 283 -29.53 -2.95 -7.88
N CYS A 284 -30.62 -3.37 -8.54
CA CYS A 284 -31.79 -3.94 -7.88
C CYS A 284 -31.96 -5.40 -8.27
N TRP A 285 -32.49 -6.20 -7.34
CA TRP A 285 -32.77 -7.60 -7.56
C TRP A 285 -34.17 -7.99 -7.10
N ASP A 286 -34.71 -9.02 -7.72
CA ASP A 286 -36.04 -9.57 -7.43
C ASP A 286 -36.02 -10.61 -6.30
N ALA A 287 -37.16 -11.25 -6.04
CA ALA A 287 -37.29 -12.29 -5.02
C ALA A 287 -36.55 -13.59 -5.37
N GLY A 288 -36.19 -13.79 -6.65
CA GLY A 288 -35.28 -14.83 -7.10
C GLY A 288 -33.81 -14.42 -7.00
N PHE A 289 -33.52 -13.21 -6.53
CA PHE A 289 -32.19 -12.63 -6.46
C PHE A 289 -31.50 -12.44 -7.82
N ALA A 290 -32.27 -12.44 -8.91
CA ALA A 290 -31.80 -12.07 -10.24
C ALA A 290 -31.79 -10.54 -10.35
N ARG A 291 -30.85 -9.98 -11.13
CA ARG A 291 -30.81 -8.55 -11.40
C ARG A 291 -32.08 -8.14 -12.16
N SER A 292 -32.80 -7.15 -11.64
CA SER A 292 -33.98 -6.56 -12.29
C SER A 292 -33.71 -5.16 -12.85
N TYR A 293 -32.70 -4.48 -12.31
CA TYR A 293 -32.22 -3.18 -12.76
C TYR A 293 -30.73 -3.01 -12.40
N GLY A 294 -29.97 -2.33 -13.25
CA GLY A 294 -28.61 -1.91 -12.97
C GLY A 294 -28.29 -0.59 -13.68
N SER A 295 -27.61 0.34 -13.00
CA SER A 295 -27.05 1.53 -13.62
C SER A 295 -25.63 1.76 -13.12
N VAL A 296 -24.73 2.16 -14.02
CA VAL A 296 -23.37 2.58 -13.72
C VAL A 296 -23.15 3.95 -14.35
N THR A 297 -22.73 4.94 -13.56
CA THR A 297 -22.29 6.25 -14.05
C THR A 297 -20.80 6.40 -13.82
N TYR A 298 -20.06 6.70 -14.88
CA TYR A 298 -18.62 6.95 -14.85
C TYR A 298 -18.28 8.05 -15.85
N LEU A 299 -17.50 9.06 -15.42
CA LEU A 299 -17.15 10.23 -16.23
C LEU A 299 -18.36 10.89 -16.90
N GLY A 300 -19.48 11.00 -16.16
CA GLY A 300 -20.74 11.56 -16.67
C GLY A 300 -21.47 10.71 -17.71
N THR A 301 -20.95 9.53 -18.07
CA THR A 301 -21.62 8.58 -18.95
C THR A 301 -22.37 7.54 -18.14
N GLU A 302 -23.68 7.40 -18.40
CA GLU A 302 -24.54 6.43 -17.73
C GLU A 302 -24.82 5.22 -18.64
N ALA A 303 -24.59 4.02 -18.11
CA ALA A 303 -25.02 2.76 -18.68
C ALA A 303 -26.14 2.17 -17.83
N VAL A 304 -27.28 1.85 -18.46
CA VAL A 304 -28.49 1.33 -17.77
C VAL A 304 -28.95 0.00 -18.37
N GLU A 305 -29.35 -0.92 -17.51
CA GLU A 305 -29.94 -2.21 -17.82
C GLU A 305 -31.20 -2.45 -16.98
N GLY A 306 -32.26 -3.00 -17.58
CA GLY A 306 -33.51 -3.34 -16.87
C GLY A 306 -34.48 -2.16 -16.68
N ASP A 307 -35.38 -2.28 -15.71
CA ASP A 307 -36.42 -1.29 -15.41
C ASP A 307 -36.31 -0.81 -13.95
N ALA A 308 -36.00 0.48 -13.77
CA ALA A 308 -35.90 1.12 -12.46
C ALA A 308 -37.19 1.00 -11.63
N GLY A 309 -38.35 0.88 -12.28
CA GLY A 309 -39.64 0.66 -11.61
C GLY A 309 -39.75 -0.68 -10.88
N THR A 310 -38.83 -1.62 -11.14
CA THR A 310 -38.73 -2.91 -10.44
C THR A 310 -37.97 -2.83 -9.12
N CYS A 311 -37.28 -1.72 -8.86
CA CYS A 311 -36.53 -1.52 -7.62
C CYS A 311 -37.48 -1.43 -6.42
N PRO A 312 -37.27 -2.21 -5.35
CA PRO A 312 -38.10 -2.12 -4.14
C PRO A 312 -37.89 -0.80 -3.37
N TYR A 313 -36.81 -0.07 -3.66
CA TYR A 313 -36.51 1.24 -3.09
C TYR A 313 -36.25 2.24 -4.22
N ALA A 314 -36.95 3.38 -4.21
CA ALA A 314 -36.85 4.40 -5.26
C ALA A 314 -35.59 5.26 -5.13
N ASP A 315 -35.21 5.61 -3.90
CA ASP A 315 -34.12 6.55 -3.63
C ASP A 315 -32.78 5.85 -3.47
N ARG A 316 -31.75 6.44 -4.08
CA ARG A 316 -30.34 6.10 -3.83
C ARG A 316 -29.96 6.52 -2.41
N GLN A 317 -29.24 5.66 -1.70
CA GLN A 317 -28.69 5.98 -0.38
C GLN A 317 -27.27 5.45 -0.25
N LEU A 318 -26.37 6.22 0.34
CA LEU A 318 -25.02 5.76 0.68
C LEU A 318 -24.92 5.44 2.17
N PRO A 319 -23.93 4.64 2.58
CA PRO A 319 -23.59 4.47 3.99
C PRO A 319 -23.41 5.81 4.69
N GLN A 320 -23.84 5.89 5.95
CA GLN A 320 -23.55 7.03 6.83
C GLN A 320 -22.98 6.47 8.13
N PHE A 321 -21.69 6.68 8.36
CA PHE A 321 -21.01 6.32 9.61
C PHE A 321 -20.76 7.62 10.38
N GLU A 322 -21.18 7.66 11.65
CA GLU A 322 -20.96 8.84 12.50
C GLU A 322 -19.46 8.96 12.82
N GLY A 323 -18.89 10.15 12.62
CA GLY A 323 -17.46 10.39 12.86
C GLY A 323 -16.52 9.80 11.81
N PHE A 324 -17.07 9.29 10.69
CA PHE A 324 -16.28 8.87 9.54
C PHE A 324 -16.40 9.94 8.46
N ASP A 325 -15.28 10.56 8.10
CA ASP A 325 -15.19 11.38 6.90
C ASP A 325 -14.62 10.51 5.76
N PRO A 326 -15.37 10.26 4.67
CA PRO A 326 -14.80 9.61 3.49
C PRO A 326 -13.62 10.39 2.89
N ASP A 327 -13.54 11.70 3.13
CA ASP A 327 -12.47 12.54 2.61
C ASP A 327 -11.18 12.39 3.44
N ASP A 328 -11.27 11.98 4.71
CA ASP A 328 -10.09 11.62 5.54
C ASP A 328 -9.36 10.38 4.99
N PHE A 329 -10.00 9.61 4.11
CA PHE A 329 -9.35 8.49 3.41
C PHE A 329 -8.60 8.93 2.16
N ALA A 330 -8.69 10.21 1.82
CA ALA A 330 -8.51 10.70 0.47
C ALA A 330 -7.70 12.00 0.44
N ASP A 331 -6.46 11.93 0.89
CA ASP A 331 -5.53 13.04 0.72
C ASP A 331 -4.95 13.08 -0.69
N GLY A 332 -5.85 13.13 -1.69
CA GLY A 332 -5.50 13.23 -3.10
C GLY A 332 -4.57 14.41 -3.39
N GLU A 333 -4.68 15.52 -2.66
CA GLU A 333 -3.80 16.68 -2.87
C GLU A 333 -2.34 16.39 -2.47
N LEU A 334 -2.11 15.70 -1.34
CA LEU A 334 -0.77 15.31 -0.92
C LEU A 334 -0.18 14.23 -1.84
N LEU A 335 -1.02 13.32 -2.34
CA LEU A 335 -0.59 12.27 -3.26
C LEU A 335 -0.31 12.80 -4.67
N VAL A 336 -1.11 13.75 -5.16
CA VAL A 336 -0.89 14.41 -6.46
C VAL A 336 0.39 15.22 -6.48
N ALA A 337 0.80 15.75 -5.32
CA ALA A 337 2.05 16.49 -5.21
C ALA A 337 3.31 15.62 -5.15
N LEU A 338 3.18 14.31 -4.90
CA LEU A 338 4.34 13.41 -4.93
C LEU A 338 4.69 13.07 -6.39
N PRO A 339 5.98 13.02 -6.74
CA PRO A 339 6.37 12.66 -8.09
C PRO A 339 5.97 11.22 -8.41
N ASP A 340 5.38 11.04 -9.59
CA ASP A 340 5.10 9.74 -10.19
C ASP A 340 6.38 9.22 -10.86
N PRO A 341 6.64 7.90 -10.87
CA PRO A 341 7.77 7.35 -11.60
C PRO A 341 7.81 7.75 -13.09
N SER A 342 6.65 7.99 -13.71
CA SER A 342 6.55 8.47 -15.09
C SER A 342 6.97 9.93 -15.28
N ASP A 343 6.98 10.74 -14.22
CA ASP A 343 7.47 12.13 -14.26
C ASP A 343 8.98 12.19 -14.53
N LEU A 344 9.69 11.09 -14.24
CA LEU A 344 11.13 10.96 -14.46
C LEU A 344 11.47 10.17 -15.73
N ASP A 345 10.49 9.93 -16.61
CA ASP A 345 10.72 9.21 -17.86
C ASP A 345 11.50 10.08 -18.86
N VAL A 346 12.82 9.92 -18.84
CA VAL A 346 13.74 10.54 -19.80
C VAL A 346 14.17 9.50 -20.83
N GLU A 347 13.48 9.48 -21.97
CA GLU A 347 13.85 8.55 -23.03
C GLU A 347 15.28 8.86 -23.55
N PRO A 348 16.19 7.87 -23.61
CA PRO A 348 17.47 8.06 -24.26
C PRO A 348 17.25 8.29 -25.76
N ALA A 349 18.27 8.86 -26.42
CA ALA A 349 18.27 9.14 -27.85
C ALA A 349 17.61 8.03 -28.70
N PRO A 350 16.45 8.32 -29.34
CA PRO A 350 15.65 7.30 -30.02
C PRO A 350 16.37 6.82 -31.27
N VAL A 351 16.50 5.50 -31.45
CA VAL A 351 17.11 4.89 -32.65
C VAL A 351 16.20 3.78 -33.16
N ASP A 352 15.82 3.87 -34.43
CA ASP A 352 14.87 2.96 -35.06
C ASP A 352 15.41 1.52 -35.18
N GLU A 353 16.71 1.39 -35.48
CA GLU A 353 17.43 0.13 -35.59
C GLU A 353 18.91 0.39 -35.30
N GLU A 354 19.48 -0.26 -34.29
CA GLU A 354 20.89 -0.08 -33.95
C GLU A 354 21.78 -0.64 -35.07
N ALA A 355 22.69 0.20 -35.56
CA ALA A 355 23.69 -0.24 -36.52
C ALA A 355 24.59 -1.33 -35.93
N PRO A 356 25.20 -2.20 -36.77
CA PRO A 356 26.13 -3.23 -36.29
C PRO A 356 27.33 -2.67 -35.52
N GLU A 357 27.73 -1.44 -35.82
CA GLU A 357 28.77 -0.68 -35.12
C GLU A 357 28.14 0.59 -34.53
N VAL A 358 27.65 0.47 -33.31
CA VAL A 358 27.07 1.56 -32.53
C VAL A 358 28.18 2.51 -32.07
N ALA A 359 27.95 3.82 -32.14
CA ALA A 359 28.84 4.83 -31.58
C ALA A 359 29.06 4.60 -30.08
N THR A 360 30.31 4.75 -29.62
CA THR A 360 30.72 4.36 -28.26
C THR A 360 30.06 5.24 -27.21
N TYR A 361 30.13 6.56 -27.39
CA TYR A 361 29.56 7.51 -26.44
C TYR A 361 28.03 7.58 -26.53
N TYR A 362 27.44 7.22 -27.68
CA TYR A 362 26.00 6.95 -27.74
C TYR A 362 25.61 5.78 -26.83
N ALA A 363 26.29 4.64 -26.96
CA ALA A 363 25.99 3.45 -26.16
C ALA A 363 26.20 3.71 -24.67
N MET A 364 27.26 4.44 -24.31
CA MET A 364 27.53 4.90 -22.95
C MET A 364 26.39 5.79 -22.42
N ALA A 365 26.05 6.87 -23.14
CA ALA A 365 25.00 7.79 -22.70
C ALA A 365 23.64 7.10 -22.56
N LYS A 366 23.29 6.22 -23.51
CA LYS A 366 22.07 5.42 -23.43
C LYS A 366 22.06 4.55 -22.17
N ALA A 367 23.13 3.83 -21.89
CA ALA A 367 23.24 3.00 -20.70
C ALA A 367 23.16 3.85 -19.42
N THR A 368 23.89 4.96 -19.34
CA THR A 368 23.88 5.88 -18.21
C THR A 368 22.49 6.45 -17.96
N VAL A 369 21.82 7.00 -18.98
CA VAL A 369 20.45 7.55 -18.83
C VAL A 369 19.48 6.45 -18.39
N THR A 370 19.54 5.26 -19.01
CA THR A 370 18.67 4.13 -18.64
C THR A 370 18.88 3.69 -17.18
N ASP A 371 20.13 3.59 -16.74
CA ASP A 371 20.44 3.18 -15.37
C ASP A 371 20.03 4.26 -14.36
N LEU A 372 20.31 5.53 -14.63
CA LEU A 372 19.90 6.65 -13.77
C LEU A 372 18.38 6.71 -13.62
N GLN A 373 17.66 6.60 -14.74
CA GLN A 373 16.20 6.54 -14.76
C GLN A 373 15.68 5.33 -13.98
N LEU A 374 16.25 4.14 -14.17
CA LEU A 374 15.84 2.93 -13.44
C LEU A 374 16.00 3.11 -11.92
N HIS A 375 17.08 3.73 -11.46
CA HIS A 375 17.29 3.99 -10.04
C HIS A 375 16.28 5.01 -9.51
N ALA A 376 16.07 6.13 -10.21
CA ALA A 376 15.11 7.16 -9.81
C ALA A 376 13.69 6.60 -9.75
N THR A 377 13.28 5.87 -10.81
CA THR A 377 11.98 5.19 -10.93
C THR A 377 11.77 4.24 -9.76
N ARG A 378 12.75 3.37 -9.43
CA ARG A 378 12.64 2.43 -8.30
C ARG A 378 12.47 3.12 -6.95
N VAL A 379 13.13 4.26 -6.75
CA VAL A 379 12.99 5.06 -5.53
C VAL A 379 11.58 5.63 -5.43
N LEU A 380 11.03 6.15 -6.54
CA LEU A 380 9.66 6.64 -6.57
C LEU A 380 8.60 5.53 -6.51
N GLU A 381 8.88 4.36 -7.09
CA GLU A 381 8.04 3.17 -6.96
C GLU A 381 7.87 2.76 -5.50
N LEU A 382 8.89 2.95 -4.65
CA LEU A 382 8.76 2.73 -3.20
C LEU A 382 7.80 3.73 -2.55
N VAL A 383 7.89 5.01 -2.92
CA VAL A 383 6.95 6.03 -2.43
C VAL A 383 5.54 5.68 -2.89
N HIS A 384 5.36 5.39 -4.16
CA HIS A 384 4.08 5.01 -4.75
C HIS A 384 3.53 3.70 -4.13
N GLU A 385 4.37 2.69 -3.88
CA GLU A 385 3.96 1.47 -3.19
C GLU A 385 3.44 1.75 -1.79
N ILE A 386 4.06 2.67 -1.04
CA ILE A 386 3.59 3.07 0.29
C ILE A 386 2.30 3.88 0.20
N THR A 387 2.16 4.76 -0.81
CA THR A 387 1.00 5.65 -0.98
C THR A 387 -0.19 5.05 -1.74
N ARG A 388 -0.06 3.85 -2.30
CA ARG A 388 -1.21 3.02 -2.74
C ARG A 388 -2.21 2.76 -1.62
N HIS A 389 -1.84 3.07 -0.38
CA HIS A 389 -2.62 2.87 0.82
C HIS A 389 -3.13 4.21 1.38
N PRO A 390 -4.23 4.19 2.14
CA PRO A 390 -4.62 5.34 2.93
C PRO A 390 -3.51 5.67 3.94
N ALA A 391 -3.40 6.94 4.26
CA ALA A 391 -2.57 7.37 5.38
C ALA A 391 -3.11 6.75 6.69
N SER A 392 -2.21 6.35 7.59
CA SER A 392 -2.52 5.90 8.94
C SER A 392 -2.87 7.05 9.89
N ALA A 393 -2.41 8.27 9.57
CA ALA A 393 -2.79 9.49 10.27
C ALA A 393 -2.58 10.69 9.36
N CYS A 394 -3.53 11.63 9.37
CA CYS A 394 -3.44 12.90 8.66
C CYS A 394 -3.99 14.05 9.49
N ASP A 395 -3.45 15.23 9.25
CA ASP A 395 -3.97 16.53 9.65
C ASP A 395 -3.78 17.55 8.51
N ASP A 396 -4.24 18.79 8.71
CA ASP A 396 -4.15 19.88 7.73
C ASP A 396 -2.72 20.16 7.20
N SER A 397 -1.69 19.70 7.90
CA SER A 397 -0.28 19.99 7.64
C SER A 397 0.57 18.78 7.29
N SER A 398 0.15 17.56 7.64
CA SER A 398 0.93 16.36 7.41
C SER A 398 0.10 15.09 7.35
N CYS A 399 0.59 14.15 6.54
CA CYS A 399 0.08 12.80 6.45
C CYS A 399 1.20 11.79 6.68
N ARG A 400 0.81 10.64 7.22
CA ARG A 400 1.69 9.51 7.50
C ARG A 400 1.08 8.25 6.92
N TRP A 401 1.88 7.47 6.21
CA TRP A 401 1.53 6.15 5.70
C TRP A 401 2.39 5.08 6.37
N GLY A 402 1.76 4.02 6.85
CA GLY A 402 2.44 2.95 7.59
C GLY A 402 2.48 3.17 9.11
N PRO A 403 3.30 2.40 9.85
CA PRO A 403 4.32 1.50 9.33
C PRO A 403 3.74 0.31 8.56
N SER A 404 4.29 0.01 7.38
CA SER A 404 4.01 -1.22 6.61
C SER A 404 5.20 -2.16 6.75
N THR A 405 4.96 -3.41 7.10
CA THR A 405 6.03 -4.40 7.29
C THR A 405 6.04 -5.42 6.16
N ASP A 406 7.18 -5.57 5.49
CA ASP A 406 7.45 -6.73 4.64
C ASP A 406 7.86 -7.91 5.53
N TRP A 407 6.99 -8.91 5.61
CA TRP A 407 7.17 -10.08 6.45
C TRP A 407 8.31 -11.00 6.00
N ASN A 408 8.76 -10.90 4.74
CA ASN A 408 9.90 -11.68 4.25
C ASN A 408 11.23 -11.09 4.73
N THR A 409 11.35 -9.77 4.69
CA THR A 409 12.58 -9.05 5.06
C THR A 409 12.61 -8.58 6.51
N GLN A 410 11.46 -8.60 7.18
CA GLN A 410 11.25 -8.04 8.53
C GLN A 410 11.68 -6.56 8.61
N VAL A 411 11.40 -5.80 7.56
CA VAL A 411 11.63 -4.36 7.49
C VAL A 411 10.27 -3.67 7.50
N SER A 412 10.14 -2.69 8.39
CA SER A 412 8.99 -1.78 8.43
C SER A 412 9.39 -0.48 7.74
N ALA A 413 8.54 0.02 6.84
CA ALA A 413 8.69 1.30 6.17
C ALA A 413 7.52 2.23 6.53
N MET A 414 7.79 3.52 6.62
CA MET A 414 6.80 4.56 6.88
C MET A 414 7.11 5.78 6.01
N LEU A 415 6.10 6.34 5.35
CA LEU A 415 6.22 7.61 4.64
C LEU A 415 5.56 8.71 5.48
N VAL A 416 6.21 9.85 5.60
CA VAL A 416 5.62 11.07 6.16
C VAL A 416 5.69 12.15 5.09
N VAL A 417 4.57 12.79 4.78
CA VAL A 417 4.50 13.93 3.87
C VAL A 417 3.96 15.13 4.64
N ALA A 418 4.61 16.27 4.54
CA ALA A 418 4.28 17.48 5.26
C ALA A 418 4.21 18.68 4.31
N ARG A 419 3.08 19.39 4.35
CA ARG A 419 2.89 20.64 3.64
C ARG A 419 3.77 21.73 4.27
N GLN A 420 4.51 22.43 3.42
CA GLN A 420 5.36 23.55 3.80
C GLN A 420 4.60 24.88 3.67
N ALA A 421 5.10 25.91 4.34
CA ALA A 421 4.47 27.23 4.37
C ALA A 421 4.44 27.94 2.99
N ASP A 422 5.30 27.53 2.06
CA ASP A 422 5.38 28.05 0.70
C ASP A 422 4.51 27.26 -0.31
N GLY A 423 3.75 26.27 0.16
CA GLY A 423 2.91 25.41 -0.67
C GLY A 423 3.63 24.19 -1.24
N SER A 424 4.95 24.04 -1.02
CA SER A 424 5.67 22.81 -1.32
C SER A 424 5.34 21.70 -0.32
N TYR A 425 5.78 20.49 -0.63
CA TYR A 425 5.59 19.31 0.20
C TYR A 425 6.96 18.71 0.49
N GLY A 426 7.28 18.49 1.76
CA GLY A 426 8.44 17.69 2.17
C GLY A 426 7.98 16.25 2.42
N TYR A 427 8.75 15.25 2.01
CA TYR A 427 8.41 13.85 2.25
C TYR A 427 9.61 13.02 2.69
N GLN A 428 9.40 12.08 3.59
CA GLN A 428 10.44 11.20 4.12
C GLN A 428 9.95 9.76 4.15
N VAL A 429 10.69 8.85 3.50
CA VAL A 429 10.55 7.41 3.72
C VAL A 429 11.54 7.01 4.79
N MET A 430 11.02 6.50 5.90
CA MET A 430 11.81 5.97 6.99
C MET A 430 11.68 4.46 7.06
N VAL A 431 12.72 3.78 7.50
CA VAL A 431 12.77 2.33 7.67
C VAL A 431 13.29 1.92 9.04
N GLN A 432 12.84 0.77 9.53
CA GLN A 432 13.38 0.12 10.72
C GLN A 432 13.23 -1.40 10.64
N ARG A 433 13.91 -2.13 11.53
CA ARG A 433 13.67 -3.57 11.70
C ARG A 433 12.33 -3.77 12.41
N PHE A 434 11.56 -4.77 12.00
CA PHE A 434 10.31 -5.11 12.66
C PHE A 434 10.54 -5.38 14.16
N GLY A 435 9.69 -4.80 15.01
CA GLY A 435 9.78 -4.90 16.47
C GLY A 435 10.88 -4.03 17.11
N ALA A 436 11.59 -3.21 16.34
CA ALA A 436 12.44 -2.17 16.91
C ALA A 436 11.60 -1.10 17.63
N GLY A 437 12.20 -0.41 18.60
CA GLY A 437 11.54 0.68 19.33
C GLY A 437 11.30 1.91 18.45
N ASP A 438 10.41 2.80 18.89
CA ASP A 438 10.02 4.01 18.14
C ASP A 438 11.18 4.97 17.83
N ASP A 439 12.35 4.79 18.45
CA ASP A 439 13.58 5.56 18.23
C ASP A 439 14.51 4.96 17.17
N ALA A 440 14.15 3.82 16.56
CA ALA A 440 15.00 3.08 15.63
C ALA A 440 14.80 3.44 14.14
N TRP A 441 13.87 4.35 13.83
CA TRP A 441 13.61 4.80 12.46
C TRP A 441 14.81 5.54 11.86
N GLN A 442 15.18 5.16 10.64
CA GLN A 442 16.23 5.79 9.85
C GLN A 442 15.63 6.33 8.55
N VAL A 443 16.06 7.51 8.12
CA VAL A 443 15.58 8.12 6.88
C VAL A 443 16.29 7.44 5.71
N LEU A 444 15.52 6.74 4.88
CA LEU A 444 16.00 6.10 3.64
C LEU A 444 15.92 7.07 2.45
N LEU A 445 14.86 7.89 2.44
CA LEU A 445 14.57 8.87 1.39
C LEU A 445 14.12 10.17 2.05
N ASP A 446 14.70 11.30 1.67
CA ASP A 446 14.29 12.64 2.09
C ASP A 446 14.07 13.51 0.84
N GLY A 447 12.87 14.03 0.64
CA GLY A 447 12.49 14.70 -0.59
C GLY A 447 11.59 15.89 -0.40
N SER A 448 11.44 16.64 -1.48
CA SER A 448 10.55 17.76 -1.61
C SER A 448 9.93 17.79 -3.01
N ALA A 449 8.69 18.25 -3.09
CA ALA A 449 7.96 18.38 -4.34
C ALA A 449 7.09 19.64 -4.33
N ILE A 450 6.91 20.23 -5.50
CA ILE A 450 6.04 21.36 -5.75
C ILE A 450 5.10 20.92 -6.87
N ASP A 451 3.80 20.85 -6.55
CA ASP A 451 2.75 20.67 -7.56
C ASP A 451 2.57 21.98 -8.32
N GLU A 452 2.89 21.99 -9.62
CA GLU A 452 2.64 23.13 -10.51
C GLU A 452 1.33 22.99 -11.29
N GLY A 453 0.58 21.92 -11.05
CA GLY A 453 -0.69 21.57 -11.66
C GLY A 453 -0.55 20.83 -12.99
N GLY A 454 -1.49 19.93 -13.28
CA GLY A 454 -1.61 19.26 -14.57
C GLY A 454 -0.64 18.10 -14.81
N GLY A 455 -0.11 17.49 -13.74
CA GLY A 455 0.89 16.42 -13.85
C GLY A 455 2.32 16.94 -14.09
N ASN A 456 2.52 18.26 -14.01
CA ASN A 456 3.85 18.87 -14.04
C ASN A 456 4.27 19.21 -12.61
N GLY A 457 5.51 18.90 -12.27
CA GLY A 457 6.03 19.09 -10.93
C GLY A 457 7.54 19.29 -10.94
N ARG A 458 8.05 19.90 -9.88
CA ARG A 458 9.49 19.97 -9.63
C ARG A 458 9.79 19.60 -8.20
N GLY A 459 10.96 19.03 -7.99
CA GLY A 459 11.34 18.61 -6.66
C GLY A 459 12.77 18.14 -6.59
N ALA A 460 13.12 17.62 -5.43
CA ALA A 460 14.38 16.95 -5.23
C ALA A 460 14.23 15.87 -4.17
N PHE A 461 15.01 14.80 -4.27
CA PHE A 461 15.11 13.81 -3.21
C PHE A 461 16.54 13.31 -3.03
N VAL A 462 16.86 12.87 -1.82
CA VAL A 462 18.11 12.24 -1.44
C VAL A 462 17.80 10.84 -0.95
N TYR A 463 18.39 9.85 -1.62
CA TYR A 463 18.30 8.44 -1.26
C TYR A 463 19.62 7.97 -0.62
N ASP A 464 19.53 7.28 0.51
CA ASP A 464 20.68 6.82 1.29
C ASP A 464 20.93 5.31 1.06
N PHE A 465 22.01 4.98 0.35
CA PHE A 465 22.38 3.60 0.06
C PHE A 465 22.95 2.88 1.28
N ASP A 466 23.59 3.61 2.20
CA ASP A 466 24.14 3.02 3.44
C ASP A 466 23.01 2.52 4.33
N VAL A 467 21.93 3.30 4.44
CA VAL A 467 20.69 2.88 5.11
C VAL A 467 20.10 1.68 4.39
N HIS A 468 19.94 1.70 3.06
CA HIS A 468 19.38 0.56 2.32
C HIS A 468 20.16 -0.74 2.56
N ALA A 469 21.49 -0.68 2.46
CA ALA A 469 22.36 -1.84 2.66
C ALA A 469 22.28 -2.41 4.09
N ALA A 470 21.96 -1.58 5.09
CA ALA A 470 21.73 -2.06 6.46
C ALA A 470 20.44 -2.89 6.60
N PHE A 471 19.49 -2.77 5.67
CA PHE A 471 18.21 -3.46 5.68
C PHE A 471 18.12 -4.60 4.64
N ASP A 472 18.82 -4.51 3.52
CA ASP A 472 18.90 -5.54 2.47
C ASP A 472 20.30 -6.20 2.41
N SER A 473 20.39 -7.46 2.82
CA SER A 473 21.65 -8.21 2.84
C SER A 473 22.23 -8.52 1.46
N ASP A 474 21.43 -8.43 0.40
CA ASP A 474 21.84 -8.82 -0.94
C ASP A 474 22.51 -7.68 -1.72
N ARG A 475 22.59 -6.46 -1.15
CA ARG A 475 23.11 -5.25 -1.80
C ARG A 475 24.22 -4.52 -1.05
N ALA A 476 25.18 -5.26 -0.48
CA ALA A 476 26.29 -4.69 0.28
C ALA A 476 27.28 -3.81 -0.52
N ASP A 477 27.14 -3.72 -1.84
CA ASP A 477 28.13 -3.09 -2.73
C ASP A 477 27.82 -1.61 -3.05
N ALA A 478 26.64 -1.10 -2.69
CA ALA A 478 26.28 0.31 -2.89
C ALA A 478 26.46 1.09 -1.59
N ALA A 479 27.19 2.21 -1.66
CA ALA A 479 27.42 3.12 -0.53
C ALA A 479 27.11 4.57 -0.91
N GLY A 480 26.89 5.38 0.12
CA GLY A 480 26.72 6.83 -0.02
C GLY A 480 25.30 7.29 -0.33
N THR A 481 25.17 8.43 -1.00
CA THR A 481 23.86 9.08 -1.25
C THR A 481 23.65 9.42 -2.72
N LEU A 482 22.41 9.28 -3.20
CA LEU A 482 21.96 9.74 -4.50
C LEU A 482 21.00 10.92 -4.30
N ARG A 483 21.41 12.13 -4.69
CA ARG A 483 20.52 13.27 -4.81
C ARG A 483 20.01 13.35 -6.25
N VAL A 484 18.70 13.49 -6.41
CA VAL A 484 18.02 13.72 -7.68
C VAL A 484 17.24 15.01 -7.56
N GLU A 485 17.49 15.98 -8.43
CA GLU A 485 16.65 17.16 -8.62
C GLU A 485 15.93 17.00 -9.95
N TYR A 486 14.63 17.21 -9.98
CA TYR A 486 13.83 17.00 -11.18
C TYR A 486 12.93 18.20 -11.46
N VAL A 487 12.71 18.42 -12.76
CA VAL A 487 11.66 19.28 -13.30
C VAL A 487 10.97 18.43 -14.35
N ALA A 488 9.70 18.12 -14.15
CA ALA A 488 8.86 17.38 -15.08
C ALA A 488 7.84 18.36 -15.68
N GLY A 489 7.89 18.52 -17.00
CA GLY A 489 7.04 19.44 -17.75
C GLY A 489 6.74 18.90 -19.14
N GLU A 490 5.63 19.35 -19.74
CA GLU A 490 5.25 18.98 -21.12
C GLU A 490 6.33 19.33 -22.17
N ASP A 491 7.09 20.40 -21.93
CA ASP A 491 8.08 20.92 -22.87
C ASP A 491 9.50 20.38 -22.61
N GLU A 492 9.83 20.06 -21.36
CA GLU A 492 11.17 19.65 -20.95
C GLU A 492 11.11 18.87 -19.62
N THR A 493 11.79 17.72 -19.60
CA THR A 493 12.06 16.94 -18.38
C THR A 493 13.56 16.95 -18.12
N SER A 494 13.98 17.48 -16.97
CA SER A 494 15.38 17.53 -16.57
C SER A 494 15.62 16.82 -15.25
N LEU A 495 16.66 15.99 -15.18
CA LEU A 495 17.09 15.24 -14.01
C LEU A 495 18.55 15.56 -13.70
N HIS A 496 18.81 16.05 -12.50
CA HIS A 496 20.15 16.31 -11.99
C HIS A 496 20.49 15.32 -10.89
N PHE A 497 21.37 14.38 -11.20
CA PHE A 497 21.87 13.34 -10.31
C PHE A 497 23.20 13.75 -9.72
N ARG A 498 23.34 13.60 -8.40
CA ARG A 498 24.61 13.70 -7.71
C ARG A 498 24.77 12.50 -6.79
N HIS A 499 25.72 11.64 -7.13
CA HIS A 499 26.09 10.48 -6.32
C HIS A 499 27.35 10.81 -5.53
N THR A 500 27.32 10.58 -4.22
CA THR A 500 28.46 10.79 -3.34
C THR A 500 28.76 9.50 -2.58
N ASP A 501 29.94 8.92 -2.81
CA ASP A 501 30.47 7.77 -2.09
C ASP A 501 31.85 8.12 -1.51
N GLY A 502 31.89 8.42 -0.21
CA GLY A 502 33.10 8.90 0.45
C GLY A 502 33.66 10.18 -0.19
N PRO A 503 34.91 10.20 -0.71
CA PRO A 503 35.48 11.37 -1.39
C PRO A 503 35.12 11.45 -2.88
N VAL A 504 34.41 10.46 -3.42
CA VAL A 504 34.07 10.35 -4.85
C VAL A 504 32.71 11.01 -5.04
N GLU A 505 32.66 12.01 -5.92
CA GLU A 505 31.43 12.68 -6.33
C GLU A 505 31.27 12.53 -7.85
N GLN A 506 30.13 12.00 -8.27
CA GLN A 506 29.71 11.92 -9.66
C GLN A 506 28.45 12.74 -9.85
N GLU A 507 28.41 13.54 -10.91
CA GLU A 507 27.32 14.44 -11.25
C GLU A 507 26.88 14.15 -12.68
N TYR A 508 25.57 14.00 -12.87
CA TYR A 508 24.95 13.78 -14.17
C TYR A 508 23.76 14.72 -14.31
N LEU A 509 23.71 15.50 -15.38
CA LEU A 509 22.56 16.33 -15.71
C LEU A 509 21.99 15.85 -17.04
N VAL A 510 20.80 15.26 -16.99
CA VAL A 510 20.04 14.83 -18.16
C VAL A 510 18.93 15.84 -18.39
N SER A 511 18.74 16.28 -19.62
CA SER A 511 17.52 17.00 -20.01
C SER A 511 17.02 16.51 -21.37
N VAL A 512 15.71 16.32 -21.48
CA VAL A 512 15.03 15.85 -22.68
C VAL A 512 13.84 16.75 -22.97
N SER A 513 13.73 17.17 -24.22
CA SER A 513 12.59 17.89 -24.81
C SER A 513 12.06 17.11 -26.01
N PRO A 514 10.86 17.43 -26.55
CA PRO A 514 10.34 16.79 -27.75
C PRO A 514 11.26 16.89 -28.99
N GLU A 515 12.16 17.87 -29.02
CA GLU A 515 13.03 18.13 -30.18
C GLU A 515 14.46 17.54 -30.02
N ALA A 516 14.97 17.49 -28.80
CA ALA A 516 16.35 17.13 -28.50
C ALA A 516 16.55 16.76 -27.03
N GLY A 517 17.68 16.14 -26.72
CA GLY A 517 18.12 15.92 -25.34
C GLY A 517 19.63 16.04 -25.19
N TYR A 518 20.08 16.10 -23.94
CA TYR A 518 21.49 16.06 -23.59
C TYR A 518 21.72 15.35 -22.25
N LEU A 519 22.96 14.86 -22.09
CA LEU A 519 23.55 14.34 -20.87
C LEU A 519 24.87 15.07 -20.66
N ASP A 520 24.96 15.85 -19.59
CA ASP A 520 26.23 16.28 -19.02
C ASP A 520 26.64 15.28 -17.94
N LEU A 521 27.91 14.92 -17.93
CA LEU A 521 28.47 14.03 -16.93
C LEU A 521 29.79 14.60 -16.42
N ARG A 522 30.01 14.45 -15.12
CA ARG A 522 31.24 14.83 -14.46
C ARG A 522 31.54 13.87 -13.33
N GLY A 523 32.76 13.38 -13.25
CA GLY A 523 33.15 12.59 -12.10
C GLY A 523 34.40 11.78 -12.34
N PRO A 524 34.86 11.06 -11.30
CA PRO A 524 35.92 10.09 -11.42
C PRO A 524 35.41 8.82 -12.12
N PHE A 525 36.07 8.42 -13.21
CA PHE A 525 35.84 7.17 -13.94
C PHE A 525 37.17 6.45 -14.17
N ASP A 526 37.12 5.13 -14.25
CA ASP A 526 38.26 4.31 -14.66
C ASP A 526 38.17 4.11 -16.18
N LEU A 527 38.95 4.90 -16.94
CA LEU A 527 38.99 4.77 -18.40
C LEU A 527 39.90 3.63 -18.87
N ASP A 528 40.86 3.21 -18.03
CA ASP A 528 41.83 2.17 -18.35
C ASP A 528 41.58 0.89 -17.56
N THR A 529 40.70 0.05 -18.12
CA THR A 529 40.43 -1.31 -17.58
C THR A 529 41.65 -2.24 -17.45
N THR A 530 42.87 -1.80 -17.81
CA THR A 530 44.07 -2.65 -17.89
C THR A 530 44.90 -2.78 -16.61
N ASP A 531 44.76 -1.90 -15.60
CA ASP A 531 45.38 -2.11 -14.27
C ASP A 531 44.36 -2.26 -13.13
N PRO A 532 43.78 -3.47 -12.93
CA PRO A 532 42.84 -3.73 -11.85
C PRO A 532 43.46 -3.60 -10.43
N ALA A 533 44.77 -3.37 -10.30
CA ALA A 533 45.43 -3.19 -9.01
C ALA A 533 45.51 -1.73 -8.55
N ARG A 534 45.27 -0.75 -9.44
CA ARG A 534 45.35 0.70 -9.17
C ARG A 534 44.46 1.52 -10.13
N PRO A 535 43.13 1.52 -9.96
CA PRO A 535 42.30 2.43 -10.72
C PRO A 535 42.53 3.84 -10.17
N LEU A 536 43.51 4.58 -10.72
CA LEU A 536 43.54 6.02 -10.48
C LEU A 536 42.46 6.61 -11.37
N LEU A 537 41.34 7.00 -10.76
CA LEU A 537 40.20 7.48 -11.52
C LEU A 537 40.54 8.79 -12.25
N GLU A 538 40.31 8.83 -13.57
CA GLU A 538 40.31 10.06 -14.36
C GLU A 538 39.09 10.90 -14.02
N ILE A 539 39.26 12.21 -13.92
CA ILE A 539 38.14 13.13 -13.91
C ILE A 539 37.67 13.31 -15.35
N VAL A 540 36.51 12.73 -15.65
CA VAL A 540 35.85 12.87 -16.95
C VAL A 540 34.78 13.94 -16.84
N GLU A 541 34.80 14.87 -17.78
CA GLU A 541 33.75 15.85 -18.03
C GLU A 541 33.26 15.64 -19.46
N GLY A 542 31.97 15.42 -19.64
CA GLY A 542 31.42 15.07 -20.94
C GLY A 542 30.06 15.70 -21.17
N ARG A 543 29.77 16.01 -22.44
CA ARG A 543 28.44 16.41 -22.90
C ARG A 543 28.06 15.56 -24.11
N VAL A 544 26.95 14.86 -23.99
CA VAL A 544 26.34 14.07 -25.05
C VAL A 544 25.03 14.73 -25.44
N ARG A 545 24.82 14.99 -26.72
CA ARG A 545 23.63 15.67 -27.26
C ARG A 545 23.01 14.85 -28.37
N TRP A 546 21.69 14.84 -28.44
CA TRP A 546 20.96 14.15 -29.50
C TRP A 546 19.71 14.91 -29.92
N LEU A 547 19.29 14.67 -31.15
CA LEU A 547 18.02 15.13 -31.69
C LEU A 547 16.97 14.02 -31.51
N SER A 548 15.70 14.37 -31.60
CA SER A 548 14.58 13.41 -31.68
C SER A 548 14.65 12.48 -32.91
N THR A 549 15.52 12.81 -33.87
CA THR A 549 15.84 11.92 -35.00
C THR A 549 16.85 10.81 -34.66
N GLY A 550 17.42 10.80 -33.46
CA GLY A 550 18.44 9.84 -33.04
C GLY A 550 19.88 10.24 -33.39
N ALA A 551 20.09 11.20 -34.29
CA ALA A 551 21.42 11.74 -34.57
C ALA A 551 21.96 12.54 -33.39
N GLY A 552 23.27 12.50 -33.15
CA GLY A 552 23.87 13.16 -32.00
C GLY A 552 25.37 13.36 -32.08
N VAL A 553 25.90 14.00 -31.04
CA VAL A 553 27.33 14.30 -30.85
C VAL A 553 27.70 14.17 -29.37
N ALA A 554 28.89 13.64 -29.10
CA ALA A 554 29.49 13.59 -27.78
C ALA A 554 30.81 14.35 -27.79
N ASP A 555 31.01 15.21 -26.79
CA ASP A 555 32.24 15.93 -26.50
C ASP A 555 32.72 15.47 -25.11
N ILE A 556 33.83 14.73 -25.05
CA ILE A 556 34.33 14.11 -23.81
C ILE A 556 35.74 14.60 -23.52
N PHE A 557 35.96 15.05 -22.30
CA PHE A 557 37.21 15.53 -21.77
C PHE A 557 37.61 14.68 -20.56
N ALA A 558 38.84 14.20 -20.50
CA ALA A 558 39.34 13.43 -19.37
C ALA A 558 40.71 13.94 -18.92
N THR A 559 40.89 14.04 -17.60
CA THR A 559 42.12 14.55 -16.96
C THR A 559 42.47 13.73 -15.72
N SER A 560 43.70 13.90 -15.24
CA SER A 560 44.18 13.24 -14.00
C SER A 560 44.20 11.71 -14.14
N GLY A 561 44.11 10.97 -13.02
CA GLY A 561 44.11 9.51 -13.05
C GLY A 561 45.40 8.91 -13.60
N ASP A 562 45.25 7.87 -14.42
CA ASP A 562 46.34 7.18 -15.09
C ASP A 562 46.91 7.97 -16.29
N LEU A 563 46.25 9.06 -16.71
CA LEU A 563 46.77 10.01 -17.72
C LEU A 563 47.93 10.86 -17.16
N GLY A 564 47.96 11.05 -15.84
CA GLY A 564 48.88 11.96 -15.15
C GLY A 564 48.45 13.44 -15.19
N ASP A 565 49.03 14.26 -14.32
CA ASP A 565 48.61 15.67 -14.12
C ASP A 565 48.82 16.60 -15.33
N ASP A 566 49.71 16.20 -16.25
CA ASP A 566 50.12 17.01 -17.41
C ASP A 566 49.49 16.54 -18.74
N SER A 567 48.59 15.55 -18.70
CA SER A 567 47.94 14.99 -19.89
C SER A 567 46.42 15.11 -19.81
N GLU A 568 45.80 15.31 -20.97
CA GLU A 568 44.35 15.31 -21.13
C GLU A 568 43.94 14.59 -22.42
N ILE A 569 42.80 13.90 -22.37
CA ILE A 569 42.15 13.31 -23.55
C ILE A 569 40.96 14.17 -23.91
N LEU A 570 40.83 14.47 -25.19
CA LEU A 570 39.65 15.10 -25.76
C LEU A 570 39.13 14.24 -26.91
N ALA A 571 37.87 13.83 -26.81
CA ALA A 571 37.22 12.98 -27.79
C ALA A 571 35.93 13.64 -28.29
N VAL A 572 35.73 13.61 -29.60
CA VAL A 572 34.48 14.03 -30.25
C VAL A 572 33.98 12.85 -31.08
N GLU A 573 32.73 12.44 -30.88
CA GLU A 573 32.09 11.39 -31.68
C GLU A 573 30.73 11.86 -32.18
N CYS A 574 30.47 11.71 -33.48
CA CYS A 574 29.17 11.98 -34.07
C CYS A 574 28.54 10.68 -34.57
N TRP A 575 27.22 10.62 -34.52
CA TRP A 575 26.45 9.49 -35.05
C TRP A 575 25.18 9.94 -35.80
N ASN A 576 24.66 9.03 -36.63
CA ASN A 576 23.45 9.24 -37.42
C ASN A 576 22.19 8.67 -36.70
N PRO A 577 20.98 8.79 -37.27
CA PRO A 577 19.74 8.23 -36.71
C PRO A 577 19.72 6.73 -36.37
N THR A 578 20.68 5.94 -36.87
CA THR A 578 20.79 4.50 -36.57
C THR A 578 21.87 4.22 -35.51
N ALA A 579 22.30 5.26 -34.76
CA ALA A 579 23.46 5.25 -33.88
C ALA A 579 24.78 4.84 -34.54
N ALA A 580 24.87 4.80 -35.88
CA ALA A 580 26.11 4.45 -36.55
C ALA A 580 27.08 5.62 -36.41
N ARG A 581 28.30 5.34 -35.96
CA ARG A 581 29.39 6.32 -35.92
C ARG A 581 29.63 6.92 -37.31
N THR A 582 29.51 8.23 -37.43
CA THR A 582 29.83 8.98 -38.66
C THR A 582 31.19 9.66 -38.58
N HIS A 583 31.62 10.00 -37.36
CA HIS A 583 32.89 10.68 -37.10
C HIS A 583 33.40 10.33 -35.71
N ILE A 584 34.71 10.19 -35.56
CA ILE A 584 35.39 10.17 -34.27
C ILE A 584 36.74 10.86 -34.41
N ASP A 585 37.04 11.77 -33.48
CA ASP A 585 38.35 12.38 -33.29
C ASP A 585 38.76 12.17 -31.83
N LEU A 586 39.99 11.73 -31.60
CA LEU A 586 40.53 11.49 -30.27
C LEU A 586 41.95 12.04 -30.21
N VAL A 587 42.13 13.03 -29.35
CA VAL A 587 43.38 13.77 -29.20
C VAL A 587 43.84 13.65 -27.75
N GLU A 588 44.95 12.96 -27.55
CA GLU A 588 45.73 13.05 -26.32
C GLU A 588 46.71 14.21 -26.45
N ARG A 589 46.71 15.14 -25.49
CA ARG A 589 47.56 16.33 -25.51
C ARG A 589 48.04 16.72 -24.12
N ALA A 590 49.04 17.59 -24.08
CA ALA A 590 49.47 18.19 -22.82
C ALA A 590 48.43 19.20 -22.31
N THR A 591 48.22 19.22 -20.99
CA THR A 591 47.27 20.13 -20.33
C THR A 591 47.52 21.58 -20.74
N GLY A 592 46.50 22.26 -21.27
CA GLY A 592 46.57 23.67 -21.69
C GLY A 592 47.09 23.94 -23.10
N ASP A 593 47.33 22.90 -23.92
CA ASP A 593 47.58 23.09 -25.37
C ASP A 593 46.31 23.68 -26.04
N PRO A 594 46.38 24.79 -26.80
CA PRO A 594 45.21 25.39 -27.45
C PRO A 594 44.63 24.57 -28.63
N ALA A 595 45.24 23.44 -29.02
CA ALA A 595 44.81 22.62 -30.15
C ALA A 595 43.41 22.01 -29.96
N THR A 596 42.36 22.67 -30.44
CA THR A 596 40.97 22.20 -30.34
C THR A 596 40.68 21.15 -31.42
N PRO A 597 39.96 20.05 -31.10
CA PRO A 597 39.43 19.13 -32.08
C PRO A 597 38.53 19.90 -33.02
N THR A 598 38.64 19.62 -34.31
CA THR A 598 37.81 20.29 -35.30
C THR A 598 36.48 19.56 -35.44
N LEU A 599 35.39 20.21 -35.03
CA LEU A 599 34.00 19.76 -35.27
C LEU A 599 33.62 19.71 -36.76
N ASP A 600 34.46 20.22 -37.66
CA ASP A 600 34.23 20.30 -39.11
C ASP A 600 34.38 18.95 -39.86
N GLY A 601 34.30 17.82 -39.14
CA GLY A 601 34.33 16.49 -39.73
C GLY A 601 33.12 16.25 -40.66
N PRO A 602 33.31 15.73 -41.89
CA PRO A 602 32.19 15.37 -42.75
C PRO A 602 31.33 14.30 -42.08
N GLY A 603 30.10 14.63 -41.69
CA GLY A 603 29.14 13.68 -41.11
C GLY A 603 28.56 14.06 -39.73
N CYS A 604 29.05 15.13 -39.10
CA CYS A 604 28.39 15.71 -37.92
C CYS A 604 27.25 16.64 -38.37
N VAL A 605 26.02 16.37 -37.96
CA VAL A 605 24.84 17.18 -38.35
C VAL A 605 24.75 18.51 -37.57
N PHE A 606 25.58 18.68 -36.52
CA PHE A 606 25.56 19.81 -35.58
C PHE A 606 26.44 21.02 -35.99
N THR A 607 26.69 21.24 -37.29
CA THR A 607 27.65 22.27 -37.75
C THR A 607 27.23 23.73 -37.46
N ASP A 608 25.95 23.99 -37.18
CA ASP A 608 25.43 25.36 -36.94
C ASP A 608 25.22 25.68 -35.45
N TRP A 609 25.47 24.74 -34.53
CA TRP A 609 25.29 24.95 -33.09
C TRP A 609 26.61 25.40 -32.46
N GLN A 610 26.83 26.73 -32.45
CA GLN A 610 28.06 27.31 -31.88
C GLN A 610 28.21 26.93 -30.41
N SER A 611 29.41 26.48 -30.04
CA SER A 611 29.87 26.12 -28.69
C SER A 611 29.84 27.25 -27.64
N ALA A 612 29.18 28.38 -27.91
CA ALA A 612 29.49 29.66 -27.27
C ALA A 612 28.52 30.17 -26.18
N ASP A 613 27.34 29.57 -25.98
CA ASP A 613 26.31 30.18 -25.11
C ASP A 613 25.84 29.34 -23.91
N PHE A 614 26.52 28.24 -23.56
CA PHE A 614 26.17 27.54 -22.32
C PHE A 614 27.07 28.00 -21.16
N PRO A 615 26.48 28.45 -20.03
CA PRO A 615 27.28 28.65 -18.84
C PRO A 615 27.93 27.31 -18.47
N PRO A 616 29.22 27.29 -18.09
CA PRO A 616 29.81 26.10 -17.47
C PRO A 616 28.89 25.67 -16.32
N MET A 617 28.80 24.36 -16.02
CA MET A 617 28.23 23.92 -14.75
C MET A 617 28.89 24.77 -13.66
N ALA A 618 28.11 25.67 -13.06
CA ALA A 618 28.64 26.64 -12.13
C ALA A 618 29.11 25.86 -10.91
N VAL A 619 30.41 25.89 -10.65
CA VAL A 619 30.98 25.36 -9.42
C VAL A 619 30.58 26.34 -8.31
N ASP A 620 29.50 26.03 -7.59
CA ASP A 620 29.15 26.69 -6.33
C ASP A 620 29.93 26.07 -5.16
#